data_AF-A0A2J2H657-F1
#
_entry.id   AF-A0A2J2H657-F1
#
_cell.length_a   1.000
_cell.length_b   1.000
_cell.length_c   1.000
_cell.angle_alpha   90.00
_cell.angle_beta   90.00
_cell.angle_gamma   90.00
#
_symmetry.space_group_name_H-M   'P 1'
#
loop_
_entity.id
_entity.type
_entity.pdbx_description
1 polymer ?
#
loop_
_entity_poly.entity_id
_entity_poly.type
_entity_poly.pdbx_seq_one_letter_code
_entity_poly.pdbx_strand_id
1 'polypeptide(L)'
;YDEGLISDDLDVAINIVERTIEDVQEILRVTKISPKAVHIYVGPPNEYYDIINEASKLVDEGKTMGEVIRALVNKPEYRRIADKVANLVSRYIDGTIPRKIVSRDTELTAFRELAKYIGHKVGAIVVIQDALNPTYDPGNRARNALPGRPAIYVES
;
A
#
# COMPACT_ATOMS: atom_id res chain seq x y z
N TYR A 1 4.08 14.11 -23.93
CA TYR A 1 4.28 14.33 -22.49
C TYR A 1 2.98 14.89 -21.97
N ASP A 2 2.29 14.16 -21.11
CA ASP A 2 0.92 14.49 -20.69
C ASP A 2 0.99 15.01 -19.25
N GLU A 3 1.03 16.33 -19.10
CA GLU A 3 1.16 17.00 -17.79
C GLU A 3 -0.02 16.68 -16.86
N GLY A 4 -1.20 16.36 -17.42
CA GLY A 4 -2.40 16.00 -16.64
C GLY A 4 -2.28 14.67 -15.90
N LEU A 5 -1.69 13.65 -16.54
CA LEU A 5 -1.48 12.33 -15.90
C LEU A 5 -0.47 12.42 -14.74
N ILE A 6 0.52 13.31 -14.86
CA ILE A 6 1.53 13.52 -13.81
C ILE A 6 0.90 14.17 -12.57
N SER A 7 -0.03 15.11 -12.76
CA SER A 7 -0.76 15.74 -11.65
C SER A 7 -1.62 14.75 -10.88
N ASP A 8 -2.38 13.91 -11.60
CA ASP A 8 -3.30 12.95 -10.99
C ASP A 8 -2.56 11.87 -10.17
N ASP A 9 -1.46 11.33 -10.69
CA ASP A 9 -0.65 10.34 -9.97
C ASP A 9 -0.01 10.96 -8.71
N LEU A 10 0.45 12.20 -8.80
CA LEU A 10 1.01 12.91 -7.65
C LEU A 10 -0.05 13.10 -6.56
N ASP A 11 -1.26 13.54 -6.91
CA ASP A 11 -2.36 13.71 -5.97
C ASP A 11 -2.75 12.39 -5.30
N VAL A 12 -2.82 11.28 -6.06
CA VAL A 12 -3.09 9.95 -5.50
C VAL A 12 -1.98 9.52 -4.54
N ALA A 13 -0.71 9.71 -4.90
CA ALA A 13 0.43 9.38 -4.05
C ALA A 13 0.44 10.19 -2.74
N ILE A 14 0.16 11.50 -2.80
CA ILE A 14 0.04 12.37 -1.62
C ILE A 14 -1.10 11.89 -0.72
N ASN A 15 -2.27 11.56 -1.29
CA ASN A 15 -3.40 11.05 -0.52
C ASN A 15 -3.07 9.74 0.22
N ILE A 16 -2.29 8.83 -0.40
CA ILE A 16 -1.82 7.60 0.24
C ILE A 16 -0.88 7.93 1.42
N VAL A 17 0.01 8.90 1.26
CA VAL A 17 0.92 9.36 2.32
C VAL A 17 0.16 9.95 3.50
N GLU A 18 -0.81 10.85 3.25
CA GLU A 18 -1.64 11.46 4.31
C GLU A 18 -2.43 10.40 5.09
N ARG A 19 -3.07 9.44 4.40
CA ARG A 19 -3.74 8.32 5.07
C ARG A 19 -2.79 7.48 5.93
N THR A 20 -1.56 7.29 5.48
CA THR A 20 -0.55 6.54 6.26
C THR A 20 -0.10 7.33 7.48
N ILE A 21 -0.01 8.66 7.40
CA ILE A 21 0.24 9.53 8.56
C ILE A 21 -0.88 9.36 9.59
N GLU A 22 -2.14 9.38 9.17
CA GLU A 22 -3.30 9.17 10.04
C GLU A 22 -3.26 7.80 10.73
N ASP A 23 -2.97 6.73 9.97
CA ASP A 23 -2.81 5.37 10.49
C ASP A 23 -1.70 5.31 11.56
N VAL A 24 -0.54 5.92 11.32
CA VAL A 24 0.56 5.98 12.31
C VAL A 24 0.13 6.72 13.56
N GLN A 25 -0.48 7.91 13.41
CA GLN A 25 -0.94 8.70 14.55
C GLN A 25 -1.98 7.96 15.39
N GLU A 26 -2.90 7.23 14.75
CA GLU A 26 -3.85 6.36 15.44
C GLU A 26 -3.15 5.24 16.20
N ILE A 27 -2.19 4.54 15.60
CA ILE A 27 -1.41 3.50 16.27
C ILE A 27 -0.73 4.06 17.51
N LEU A 28 -0.04 5.20 17.42
CA LEU A 28 0.63 5.83 18.55
C LEU A 28 -0.38 6.25 19.64
N ARG A 29 -1.53 6.82 19.23
CA ARG A 29 -2.60 7.24 20.15
C ARG A 29 -3.21 6.07 20.91
N VAL A 30 -3.44 4.93 20.25
CA VAL A 30 -4.09 3.74 20.83
C VAL A 30 -3.10 2.96 21.69
N THR A 31 -1.87 2.76 21.20
CA THR A 31 -0.86 1.95 21.90
C THR A 31 -0.17 2.70 23.03
N LYS A 32 -0.23 4.05 23.05
CA LYS A 32 0.48 4.92 24.00
C LYS A 32 2.01 4.73 24.00
N ILE A 33 2.55 4.14 22.94
CA ILE A 33 3.99 3.95 22.75
C ILE A 33 4.63 5.31 22.41
N SER A 34 5.77 5.61 23.03
CA SER A 34 6.65 6.70 22.62
C SER A 34 7.72 6.11 21.68
N PRO A 35 7.59 6.28 20.35
CA PRO A 35 8.41 5.55 19.40
C PRO A 35 9.84 6.10 19.34
N LYS A 36 10.84 5.23 19.28
CA LYS A 36 12.19 5.59 18.84
C LYS A 36 12.23 5.83 17.35
N ALA A 37 11.56 4.94 16.59
CA ALA A 37 11.42 5.04 15.15
C ALA A 37 10.10 4.38 14.69
N VAL A 38 9.58 4.86 13.56
CA VAL A 38 8.47 4.25 12.83
C VAL A 38 8.98 3.78 11.48
N HIS A 39 8.97 2.47 11.26
CA HIS A 39 9.34 1.86 9.99
C HIS A 39 8.08 1.68 9.14
N ILE A 40 8.09 2.26 7.95
CA ILE A 40 6.98 2.18 6.98
C ILE A 40 7.45 1.36 5.80
N TYR A 41 6.82 0.20 5.57
CA TYR A 41 7.14 -0.72 4.49
C TYR A 41 6.23 -0.46 3.30
N VAL A 42 6.81 0.07 2.24
CA VAL A 42 6.11 0.53 1.04
C VAL A 42 6.52 -0.37 -0.13
N GLY A 43 5.65 -0.52 -1.12
CA GLY A 43 5.99 -1.22 -2.35
C GLY A 43 6.06 -2.74 -2.22
N PRO A 44 4.94 -3.43 -1.93
CA PRO A 44 4.82 -4.89 -2.08
C PRO A 44 5.16 -5.34 -3.52
N PRO A 45 5.15 -6.66 -3.82
CA PRO A 45 5.45 -7.13 -5.18
C PRO A 45 4.65 -6.41 -6.28
N ASN A 46 5.29 -6.09 -7.41
CA ASN A 46 4.63 -5.46 -8.57
C ASN A 46 3.37 -6.22 -9.02
N GLU A 47 3.40 -7.56 -8.95
CA GLU A 47 2.26 -8.42 -9.26
C GLU A 47 0.99 -8.05 -8.46
N TYR A 48 1.12 -7.50 -7.25
CA TYR A 48 -0.03 -7.07 -6.46
C TYR A 48 -0.67 -5.80 -7.03
N TYR A 49 0.14 -4.87 -7.55
CA TYR A 49 -0.36 -3.69 -8.24
C TYR A 49 -1.10 -4.06 -9.52
N ASP A 50 -0.54 -5.01 -10.29
CA ASP A 50 -1.17 -5.52 -11.52
C ASP A 50 -2.53 -6.18 -11.21
N ILE A 51 -2.59 -7.04 -10.19
CA ILE A 51 -3.83 -7.67 -9.72
C ILE A 51 -4.88 -6.61 -9.35
N ILE A 52 -4.50 -5.56 -8.62
CA ILE A 52 -5.44 -4.51 -8.19
C ILE A 52 -5.92 -3.67 -9.39
N ASN A 53 -5.03 -3.35 -10.33
CA ASN A 53 -5.39 -2.60 -11.54
C ASN A 53 -6.32 -3.40 -12.47
N GLU A 54 -6.21 -4.72 -12.49
CA GLU A 54 -7.15 -5.57 -13.22
C GLU A 54 -8.46 -5.76 -12.46
N ALA A 55 -8.39 -5.97 -11.14
CA ALA A 55 -9.56 -6.11 -10.29
C ALA A 55 -10.43 -4.85 -10.34
N SER A 56 -9.83 -3.66 -10.32
CA SER A 56 -10.55 -2.38 -10.40
C SER A 56 -11.39 -2.29 -11.67
N LYS A 57 -10.81 -2.61 -12.83
CA LYS A 57 -11.52 -2.62 -14.12
C LYS A 57 -12.73 -3.55 -14.12
N LEU A 58 -12.55 -4.78 -13.61
CA LEU A 58 -13.65 -5.75 -13.53
C LEU A 58 -14.75 -5.31 -12.55
N VAL A 59 -14.38 -4.68 -11.44
CA VAL A 59 -15.34 -4.09 -10.50
C VAL A 59 -16.10 -2.92 -11.15
N ASP A 60 -15.41 -2.07 -11.92
CA ASP A 60 -16.03 -0.96 -12.65
C ASP A 60 -16.99 -1.45 -13.77
N GLU A 61 -16.73 -2.63 -14.33
CA GLU A 61 -17.66 -3.35 -15.22
C GLU A 61 -18.86 -3.98 -14.49
N GLY A 62 -18.95 -3.83 -13.16
CA GLY A 62 -20.04 -4.34 -12.34
C GLY A 62 -19.92 -5.82 -11.96
N LYS A 63 -18.73 -6.43 -12.10
CA LYS A 63 -18.52 -7.83 -11.69
C LYS A 63 -18.58 -7.97 -10.18
N THR A 64 -19.16 -9.07 -9.72
CA THR A 64 -19.13 -9.46 -8.31
C THR A 64 -17.72 -9.91 -7.89
N MET A 65 -17.42 -9.87 -6.59
CA MET A 65 -16.13 -10.35 -6.04
C MET A 65 -15.76 -11.74 -6.55
N GLY A 66 -16.71 -12.69 -6.56
CA GLY A 66 -16.46 -14.07 -7.01
C GLY A 66 -16.14 -14.17 -8.50
N GLU A 67 -16.76 -13.33 -9.33
CA GLU A 67 -16.45 -13.24 -10.76
C GLU A 67 -15.07 -12.64 -11.01
N VAL A 68 -14.71 -11.57 -10.29
CA VAL A 68 -13.38 -10.94 -10.38
C VAL A 68 -12.28 -11.95 -10.02
N ILE A 69 -12.40 -12.62 -8.88
CA ILE A 69 -11.42 -13.62 -8.43
C ILE A 69 -11.29 -14.74 -9.47
N ARG A 70 -12.42 -15.26 -9.98
CA ARG A 70 -12.40 -16.32 -10.99
C ARG A 70 -11.71 -15.88 -12.27
N ALA A 71 -11.99 -14.66 -12.74
CA ALA A 71 -11.37 -14.11 -13.95
C ALA A 71 -9.84 -14.01 -13.81
N LEU A 72 -9.37 -13.51 -12.67
CA LEU A 72 -7.93 -13.36 -12.38
C LEU A 72 -7.23 -14.71 -12.22
N VAL A 73 -7.78 -15.64 -11.42
CA VAL A 73 -7.16 -16.95 -11.16
C VAL A 73 -7.12 -17.86 -12.40
N ASN A 74 -7.98 -17.61 -13.40
CA ASN A 74 -7.92 -18.31 -14.67
C ASN A 74 -6.68 -17.95 -15.50
N LYS A 75 -6.02 -16.82 -15.22
CA LYS A 75 -4.76 -16.45 -15.85
C LYS A 75 -3.60 -17.31 -15.34
N PRO A 76 -2.74 -17.85 -16.22
CA PRO A 76 -1.62 -18.70 -15.81
C PRO A 76 -0.69 -18.05 -14.79
N GLU A 77 -0.43 -16.74 -14.90
CA GLU A 77 0.48 -16.02 -14.00
C GLU A 77 -0.01 -16.02 -12.54
N TYR A 78 -1.32 -15.83 -12.32
CA TYR A 78 -1.93 -15.66 -11.00
C TYR A 78 -2.42 -16.97 -10.37
N ARG A 79 -2.56 -18.05 -11.15
CA ARG A 79 -3.06 -19.34 -10.66
C ARG A 79 -2.27 -19.87 -9.47
N ARG A 80 -0.95 -19.68 -9.45
CA ARG A 80 -0.05 -20.13 -8.37
C ARG A 80 -0.20 -19.34 -7.06
N ILE A 81 -0.86 -18.19 -7.11
CA ILE A 81 -1.09 -17.29 -5.97
C ILE A 81 -2.58 -17.01 -5.76
N ALA A 82 -3.45 -17.97 -6.11
CA ALA A 82 -4.90 -17.79 -6.05
C ALA A 82 -5.42 -17.27 -4.71
N ASP A 83 -4.88 -17.75 -3.58
CA ASP A 83 -5.24 -17.27 -2.25
C ASP A 83 -4.89 -15.79 -2.03
N LYS A 84 -3.74 -15.35 -2.57
CA LYS A 84 -3.32 -13.94 -2.50
C LYS A 84 -4.20 -13.07 -3.40
N VAL A 85 -4.57 -13.55 -4.58
CA VAL A 85 -5.52 -12.85 -5.47
C VAL A 85 -6.85 -12.64 -4.75
N ALA A 86 -7.41 -13.69 -4.16
CA ALA A 86 -8.65 -13.61 -3.40
C ALA A 86 -8.55 -12.61 -2.24
N ASN A 87 -7.43 -12.63 -1.50
CA ASN A 87 -7.18 -11.67 -0.44
C ASN A 87 -7.11 -10.22 -0.96
N LEU A 88 -6.33 -9.96 -2.00
CA LEU A 88 -6.17 -8.64 -2.60
C LEU A 88 -7.49 -8.07 -3.12
N VAL A 89 -8.27 -8.88 -3.85
CA VAL A 89 -9.58 -8.47 -4.35
C VAL A 89 -10.54 -8.15 -3.20
N SER A 90 -10.56 -8.97 -2.16
CA SER A 90 -11.37 -8.73 -0.96
C SER A 90 -10.98 -7.40 -0.28
N ARG A 91 -9.67 -7.16 -0.10
CA ARG A 91 -9.13 -5.91 0.45
C ARG A 91 -9.39 -4.68 -0.42
N TYR A 92 -9.48 -4.84 -1.73
CA TYR A 92 -9.88 -3.76 -2.63
C TYR A 92 -11.36 -3.41 -2.47
N ILE A 93 -12.22 -4.43 -2.40
CA ILE A 93 -13.68 -4.25 -2.30
C ILE A 93 -14.08 -3.69 -0.93
N ASP A 94 -13.44 -4.13 0.15
CA ASP A 94 -13.71 -3.66 1.52
C ASP A 94 -13.14 -2.24 1.82
N GLY A 95 -12.39 -1.66 0.88
CA GLY A 95 -11.81 -0.32 0.99
C GLY A 95 -10.48 -0.26 1.77
N THR A 96 -9.95 -1.41 2.21
CA THR A 96 -8.61 -1.53 2.78
C THR A 96 -7.57 -0.99 1.80
N ILE A 97 -7.59 -1.46 0.55
CA ILE A 97 -6.79 -0.91 -0.54
C ILE A 97 -7.58 0.26 -1.15
N PRO A 98 -6.96 1.44 -1.33
CA PRO A 98 -7.64 2.59 -1.92
C PRO A 98 -8.14 2.29 -3.34
N ARG A 99 -9.22 2.98 -3.74
CA ARG A 99 -9.82 2.83 -5.08
C ARG A 99 -8.88 3.22 -6.22
N LYS A 100 -8.04 4.24 -5.97
CA LYS A 100 -6.96 4.66 -6.85
C LYS A 100 -5.62 4.32 -6.19
N ILE A 101 -4.73 3.71 -6.96
CA ILE A 101 -3.34 3.44 -6.60
C ILE A 101 -2.44 4.02 -7.68
N VAL A 102 -1.18 4.25 -7.33
CA VAL A 102 -0.12 4.58 -8.29
C VAL A 102 0.77 3.36 -8.51
N SER A 103 1.71 3.46 -9.45
CA SER A 103 2.74 2.44 -9.62
C SER A 103 3.56 2.26 -8.34
N ARG A 104 4.14 1.06 -8.16
CA ARG A 104 5.02 0.75 -7.03
C ARG A 104 6.16 1.76 -6.89
N ASP A 105 6.79 2.12 -8.01
CA ASP A 105 7.95 3.01 -8.01
C ASP A 105 7.54 4.45 -7.67
N THR A 106 6.37 4.89 -8.16
CA THR A 106 5.78 6.18 -7.79
C THR A 106 5.47 6.23 -6.30
N GLU A 107 4.84 5.18 -5.76
CA GLU A 107 4.51 5.10 -4.32
C GLU A 107 5.79 5.14 -3.47
N LEU A 108 6.78 4.28 -3.78
CA LEU A 108 8.06 4.27 -3.07
C LEU A 108 8.78 5.61 -3.13
N THR A 109 8.77 6.27 -4.29
CA THR A 109 9.40 7.58 -4.48
C THR A 109 8.72 8.62 -3.62
N ALA A 110 7.38 8.71 -3.67
CA ALA A 110 6.60 9.66 -2.89
C ALA A 110 6.87 9.51 -1.38
N PHE A 111 6.86 8.28 -0.86
CA PHE A 111 7.17 8.04 0.56
C PHE A 111 8.61 8.43 0.93
N ARG A 112 9.59 8.12 0.08
CA ARG A 112 10.99 8.47 0.31
C ARG A 112 11.20 9.98 0.31
N GLU A 113 10.62 10.69 -0.64
CA GLU A 113 10.73 12.15 -0.75
C GLU A 113 10.02 12.85 0.41
N LEU A 114 8.86 12.34 0.83
CA LEU A 114 8.06 12.91 1.93
C LEU A 114 8.43 12.37 3.31
N ALA A 115 9.45 11.52 3.45
CA ALA A 115 9.81 10.88 4.72
C ALA A 115 9.99 11.88 5.89
N LYS A 116 10.64 13.02 5.61
CA LYS A 116 10.83 14.10 6.61
C LYS A 116 9.51 14.75 7.00
N TYR A 117 8.62 14.97 6.04
CA TYR A 117 7.29 15.54 6.27
C TYR A 117 6.42 14.58 7.11
N ILE A 118 6.42 13.29 6.77
CA ILE A 118 5.75 12.23 7.54
C ILE A 118 6.26 12.26 8.99
N GLY A 119 7.59 12.25 9.17
CA GLY A 119 8.22 12.30 10.50
C GLY A 119 7.80 13.52 11.33
N HIS A 120 7.75 14.70 10.71
CA HIS A 120 7.28 15.91 11.37
C HIS A 120 5.80 15.81 11.79
N LYS A 121 4.93 15.25 10.94
CA LYS A 121 3.49 15.10 11.22
C LYS A 121 3.20 14.09 12.31
N VAL A 122 3.95 13.00 12.39
CA VAL A 122 3.76 11.95 13.41
C VAL A 122 4.54 12.23 14.70
N GLY A 123 5.52 13.14 14.67
CA GLY A 123 6.36 13.47 15.82
C GLY A 123 7.40 12.39 16.16
N ALA A 124 7.85 11.62 15.17
CA ALA A 124 8.79 10.51 15.35
C ALA A 124 9.78 10.42 14.18
N ILE A 125 10.92 9.75 14.41
CA ILE A 125 11.83 9.40 13.32
C ILE A 125 11.13 8.37 12.42
N VAL A 126 11.06 8.64 11.12
CA VAL A 126 10.45 7.76 10.14
C VAL A 126 11.51 7.16 9.23
N VAL A 127 11.44 5.85 9.02
CA VAL A 127 12.32 5.10 8.12
C VAL A 127 11.45 4.42 7.06
N ILE A 128 11.65 4.80 5.80
CA ILE A 128 10.96 4.17 4.67
C ILE A 128 11.75 2.95 4.22
N GLN A 129 11.09 1.79 4.25
CA GLN A 129 11.63 0.49 3.87
C GLN A 129 10.96 -0.01 2.60
N ASP A 130 11.73 -0.66 1.74
CA ASP A 130 11.16 -1.44 0.63
C ASP A 130 10.54 -2.73 1.22
N ALA A 131 9.25 -2.94 0.99
CA ALA A 131 8.53 -4.08 1.57
C ALA A 131 8.99 -5.44 1.00
N LEU A 132 9.57 -5.48 -0.19
CA LEU A 132 10.13 -6.72 -0.76
C LEU A 132 11.42 -7.14 -0.06
N ASN A 133 12.25 -6.17 0.30
CA ASN A 133 13.58 -6.40 0.85
C ASN A 133 13.88 -5.40 1.98
N PRO A 134 13.16 -5.48 3.11
CA PRO A 134 13.40 -4.57 4.23
C PRO A 134 14.76 -4.86 4.86
N THR A 135 15.49 -3.82 5.24
CA THR A 135 16.77 -4.00 5.95
C THR A 135 16.58 -4.25 7.44
N TYR A 136 15.41 -3.90 7.98
CA TYR A 136 15.04 -4.06 9.38
C TYR A 136 13.53 -4.30 9.49
N ASP A 137 13.13 -5.48 9.95
CA ASP A 137 11.72 -5.83 10.19
C ASP A 137 11.57 -6.91 11.28
N PRO A 138 11.91 -6.60 12.54
CA PRO A 138 11.80 -7.57 13.64
C PRO A 138 10.35 -8.02 13.90
N GLY A 139 9.37 -7.23 13.46
CA GLY A 139 7.95 -7.54 13.57
C GLY A 139 7.36 -8.36 12.42
N ASN A 140 8.17 -8.69 11.39
CA ASN A 140 7.73 -9.31 10.14
C ASN A 140 6.44 -8.64 9.59
N ARG A 141 6.44 -7.31 9.60
CA ARG A 141 5.32 -6.45 9.19
C ARG A 141 5.33 -6.17 7.70
N ALA A 142 6.48 -6.18 7.03
CA ALA A 142 6.61 -5.84 5.62
C ALA A 142 5.72 -6.70 4.71
N ARG A 143 5.55 -7.98 5.04
CA ARG A 143 4.65 -8.91 4.33
C ARG A 143 3.17 -8.50 4.31
N ASN A 144 2.77 -7.58 5.19
CA ASN A 144 1.40 -7.07 5.27
C ASN A 144 1.19 -5.80 4.43
N ALA A 145 2.23 -5.27 3.78
CA ALA A 145 2.10 -4.12 2.91
C ALA A 145 1.22 -4.47 1.70
N LEU A 146 0.33 -3.56 1.33
CA LEU A 146 -0.54 -3.66 0.17
C LEU A 146 -0.39 -2.41 -0.70
N PRO A 147 -0.72 -2.48 -2.00
CA PRO A 147 -0.70 -1.29 -2.87
C PRO A 147 -1.52 -0.15 -2.26
N GLY A 148 -0.92 1.03 -2.11
CA GLY A 148 -1.58 2.19 -1.48
C GLY A 148 -1.94 2.01 -0.01
N ARG A 149 -1.44 0.97 0.66
CA ARG A 149 -1.55 0.77 2.11
C ARG A 149 -0.25 0.14 2.64
N PRO A 150 0.78 0.95 2.92
CA PRO A 150 2.02 0.49 3.53
C PRO A 150 1.79 -0.22 4.86
N ALA A 151 2.70 -1.13 5.21
CA ALA A 151 2.72 -1.70 6.55
C ALA A 151 3.53 -0.83 7.51
N ILE A 152 3.14 -0.82 8.79
CA ILE A 152 3.76 0.01 9.82
C ILE A 152 4.32 -0.87 10.94
N TYR A 153 5.56 -0.60 11.34
CA TYR A 153 6.16 -1.12 12.56
C TYR A 153 6.62 0.04 13.44
N VAL A 154 6.17 0.04 14.69
CA VAL A 154 6.56 1.04 15.69
C VAL A 154 7.61 0.41 16.59
N GLU A 155 8.80 1.01 16.60
CA GLU A 155 9.94 0.60 17.43
C GLU A 155 9.95 1.40 18.73
N SER A 156 9.97 0.69 19.87
CA SER A 156 9.97 1.25 21.23
C SER A 156 11.35 1.30 21.86
#